data_AF-A0A5T1J3E4-F1
#
_entry.id   AF-A0A5T1J3E4-F1
#
_cell.length_a   1.000
_cell.length_b   1.000
_cell.length_c   1.000
_cell.angle_alpha   90.00
_cell.angle_beta   90.00
_cell.angle_gamma   90.00
#
_symmetry.space_group_name_H-M   'P 1'
#
loop_
_entity.id
_entity.type
_entity.pdbx_description
1 polymer ?
#
loop_
_entity_poly.entity_id
_entity_poly.type
_entity_poly.pdbx_seq_one_letter_code
_entity_poly.pdbx_strand_id
1 'polypeptide(L)'
;MNNLENNTNVILFAGSAILAFFYQFLAYFKIETAQVIVLLIVFSFSGIASMIKTLALRKNFRNFLITDILSKTLMFFVPFILAIMAKQISVFYYLVDYSFSFLTIGEFLAFLISVQSIRKKEDIKEMDFYNLFIEKFKNIANKYLKLEGDKNEK
;
A
#
# COMPACT_ATOMS: atom_id res chain seq x y z
N MET A 1 24.44 -27.22 -22.67
CA MET A 1 24.16 -27.03 -21.24
C MET A 1 24.94 -25.87 -20.62
N ASN A 2 26.21 -25.61 -21.00
CA ASN A 2 27.02 -24.51 -20.43
C ASN A 2 26.41 -23.09 -20.50
N ASN A 3 25.68 -22.72 -21.55
CA ASN A 3 25.12 -21.35 -21.66
C ASN A 3 23.98 -21.04 -20.67
N LEU A 4 23.21 -22.06 -20.27
CA LEU A 4 22.11 -21.89 -19.31
C LEU A 4 22.66 -21.69 -17.89
N GLU A 5 23.63 -22.52 -17.48
CA GLU A 5 24.30 -22.39 -16.18
C GLU A 5 25.03 -21.06 -16.04
N ASN A 6 25.72 -20.61 -17.11
CA ASN A 6 26.43 -19.34 -17.08
C ASN A 6 25.46 -18.15 -16.96
N ASN A 7 24.33 -18.17 -17.68
CA ASN A 7 23.30 -17.13 -17.57
C ASN A 7 22.63 -17.13 -16.18
N THR A 8 22.33 -18.30 -15.63
CA THR A 8 21.76 -18.42 -14.28
C THR A 8 22.72 -17.91 -13.22
N ASN A 9 24.01 -18.21 -13.33
CA ASN A 9 25.03 -17.70 -12.41
C ASN A 9 25.19 -16.18 -12.49
N VAL A 10 25.15 -15.60 -13.70
CA VAL A 10 25.19 -14.14 -13.88
C VAL A 10 23.95 -13.48 -13.27
N ILE A 11 22.76 -14.05 -13.47
CA ILE A 11 21.52 -13.54 -12.88
C ILE A 11 21.56 -13.62 -11.35
N LEU A 12 22.02 -14.74 -10.80
CA LEU A 12 22.19 -14.93 -9.35
C LEU A 12 23.20 -13.93 -8.78
N PHE A 13 24.32 -13.73 -9.45
CA PHE A 13 25.35 -12.80 -9.02
C PHE A 13 24.84 -11.35 -9.05
N ALA A 14 24.23 -10.93 -10.16
CA ALA A 14 23.64 -9.61 -10.31
C ALA A 14 22.51 -9.36 -9.29
N GLY A 15 21.62 -10.35 -9.12
CA GLY A 15 20.54 -10.29 -8.13
C GLY A 15 21.07 -10.17 -6.71
N SER A 16 22.11 -10.93 -6.36
CA SER A 16 22.77 -10.85 -5.05
C SER A 16 23.44 -9.51 -4.81
N ALA A 17 24.10 -8.94 -5.83
CA ALA A 17 24.71 -7.63 -5.76
C ALA A 17 23.68 -6.52 -5.54
N ILE A 18 22.54 -6.57 -6.25
CA ILE A 18 21.42 -5.64 -6.06
C ILE A 18 20.84 -5.76 -4.65
N LEU A 19 20.62 -6.99 -4.18
CA LEU A 19 20.07 -7.23 -2.84
C LEU A 19 21.03 -6.74 -1.74
N ALA A 20 22.33 -6.99 -1.91
CA ALA A 20 23.35 -6.50 -0.99
C ALA A 20 23.40 -4.97 -0.96
N PHE A 21 23.37 -4.32 -2.12
CA PHE A 21 23.29 -2.87 -2.21
C PHE A 21 22.04 -2.31 -1.52
N PHE A 22 20.90 -2.99 -1.70
CA PHE A 22 19.64 -2.61 -1.06
C PHE A 22 19.70 -2.73 0.48
N TYR A 23 20.20 -3.84 1.02
CA TYR A 23 20.36 -3.98 2.47
C TYR A 23 21.38 -2.99 3.05
N GLN A 24 22.48 -2.75 2.32
CA GLN A 24 23.47 -1.75 2.70
C GLN A 24 22.85 -0.35 2.74
N PHE A 25 22.00 -0.02 1.76
CA PHE A 25 21.25 1.22 1.73
C PHE A 25 20.34 1.35 2.96
N LEU A 26 19.53 0.33 3.27
CA LEU A 26 18.63 0.37 4.43
C LEU A 26 19.40 0.52 5.74
N ALA A 27 20.49 -0.22 5.91
CA ALA A 27 21.37 -0.11 7.06
C ALA A 27 21.99 1.29 7.20
N TYR A 28 22.42 1.89 6.09
CA TYR A 28 22.99 3.24 6.06
C TYR A 28 21.99 4.32 6.52
N PHE A 29 20.70 4.12 6.22
CA PHE A 29 19.61 5.00 6.63
C PHE A 29 18.94 4.58 7.94
N LYS A 30 19.42 3.53 8.63
CA LYS A 30 18.80 2.97 9.85
C LYS A 30 17.30 2.67 9.69
N ILE A 31 16.87 2.31 8.48
CA ILE A 31 15.49 1.96 8.20
C ILE A 31 15.28 0.49 8.59
N GLU A 32 14.22 0.21 9.33
CA GLU A 32 13.88 -1.14 9.73
C GLU A 32 13.49 -1.99 8.50
N THR A 33 14.26 -3.04 8.23
CA THR A 33 14.06 -3.92 7.07
C THR A 33 12.68 -4.60 7.08
N ALA A 34 12.17 -4.95 8.26
CA ALA A 34 10.86 -5.55 8.43
C ALA A 34 9.75 -4.63 7.89
N GLN A 35 9.80 -3.33 8.20
CA GLN A 35 8.80 -2.36 7.72
C GLN A 35 8.80 -2.25 6.19
N VAL A 36 10.00 -2.22 5.58
CA VAL A 36 10.13 -2.13 4.12
C VAL A 36 9.61 -3.38 3.42
N ILE A 37 9.88 -4.56 3.97
CA ILE A 37 9.37 -5.84 3.45
C ILE A 37 7.85 -5.89 3.56
N VAL A 38 7.29 -5.52 4.71
CA VAL A 38 5.82 -5.48 4.90
C VAL A 38 5.19 -4.51 3.90
N LEU A 39 5.74 -3.31 3.77
CA LEU A 39 5.26 -2.32 2.80
C LEU A 39 5.32 -2.86 1.38
N LEU A 40 6.42 -3.52 0.98
CA LEU A 40 6.56 -4.13 -0.35
C LEU A 40 5.49 -5.18 -0.63
N ILE A 41 5.19 -6.03 0.36
CA ILE A 41 4.16 -7.07 0.25
C ILE A 41 2.78 -6.42 0.06
N VAL A 42 2.42 -5.49 0.95
CA VAL A 42 1.11 -4.81 0.91
C VAL A 42 0.97 -4.01 -0.39
N PHE A 43 2.03 -3.31 -0.80
CA PHE A 43 2.11 -2.58 -2.06
C PHE A 43 1.85 -3.49 -3.26
N SER A 44 2.48 -4.66 -3.29
CA SER A 44 2.32 -5.62 -4.39
C SER A 44 0.88 -6.12 -4.49
N PHE A 45 0.27 -6.50 -3.37
CA PHE A 45 -1.14 -6.92 -3.34
C PHE A 45 -2.10 -5.80 -3.72
N SER A 46 -1.87 -4.59 -3.21
CA SER A 46 -2.62 -3.38 -3.53
C SER A 46 -2.54 -3.07 -5.03
N GLY A 47 -1.34 -3.10 -5.62
CA GLY A 47 -1.11 -2.89 -7.05
C GLY A 47 -1.84 -3.93 -7.91
N ILE A 48 -1.74 -5.22 -7.56
CA ILE A 48 -2.47 -6.30 -8.25
C ILE A 48 -3.99 -6.08 -8.15
N ALA A 49 -4.51 -5.76 -6.97
CA ALA A 49 -5.94 -5.51 -6.79
C ALA A 49 -6.44 -4.32 -7.61
N SER A 50 -5.68 -3.21 -7.64
CA SER A 50 -6.02 -2.04 -8.46
C SER A 50 -5.91 -2.31 -9.96
N MET A 51 -4.97 -3.17 -10.37
CA MET A 51 -4.87 -3.66 -11.75
C MET A 51 -6.12 -4.47 -12.13
N ILE A 52 -6.53 -5.41 -11.29
CA ILE A 52 -7.76 -6.21 -11.49
C ILE A 52 -8.98 -5.30 -11.52
N LYS A 53 -9.09 -4.31 -10.62
CA LYS A 53 -10.16 -3.30 -10.61
C LYS A 53 -10.24 -2.57 -11.95
N THR A 54 -9.09 -2.11 -12.47
CA THR A 54 -9.02 -1.37 -13.74
C THR A 54 -9.53 -2.21 -14.90
N LEU A 55 -9.14 -3.50 -14.95
CA LEU A 55 -9.62 -4.45 -15.96
C LEU A 55 -11.12 -4.74 -15.81
N ALA A 56 -11.59 -5.00 -14.59
CA ALA A 56 -12.99 -5.31 -14.30
C ALA A 56 -13.94 -4.15 -14.64
N LEU A 57 -13.51 -2.91 -14.40
CA LEU A 57 -14.28 -1.69 -14.71
C LEU A 57 -14.04 -1.15 -16.13
N ARG A 58 -13.28 -1.88 -16.97
CA ARG A 58 -12.92 -1.48 -18.35
C ARG A 58 -12.36 -0.05 -18.45
N LYS A 59 -11.57 0.36 -17.46
CA LYS A 59 -10.92 1.67 -17.43
C LYS A 59 -9.64 1.67 -18.25
N ASN A 60 -9.19 2.85 -18.66
CA ASN A 60 -7.97 2.98 -19.46
C ASN A 60 -6.72 2.63 -18.65
N PHE A 61 -6.04 1.54 -19.04
CA PHE A 61 -4.85 1.02 -18.38
C PHE A 61 -3.69 2.01 -18.34
N ARG A 62 -3.56 2.88 -19.36
CA ARG A 62 -2.52 3.90 -19.40
C ARG A 62 -2.71 4.95 -18.30
N ASN A 63 -3.96 5.29 -17.99
CA ASN A 63 -4.28 6.21 -16.92
C ASN A 63 -3.98 5.59 -15.55
N PHE A 64 -4.25 4.30 -15.38
CA PHE A 64 -3.87 3.55 -14.17
C PHE A 64 -2.35 3.58 -13.92
N LEU A 65 -1.54 3.33 -14.97
CA LEU A 65 -0.08 3.38 -14.83
C LEU A 65 0.45 4.77 -14.42
N ILE A 66 -0.05 5.83 -15.06
CA ILE A 66 0.45 7.20 -14.84
C ILE A 66 -0.11 7.80 -13.55
N THR A 67 -1.35 7.51 -13.18
CA THR A 67 -1.98 8.15 -12.02
C THR A 67 -1.79 7.32 -10.75
N ASP A 68 -2.09 6.02 -10.78
CA ASP A 68 -2.00 5.20 -9.57
C ASP A 68 -0.56 4.77 -9.30
N ILE A 69 0.07 4.05 -10.24
CA ILE A 69 1.40 3.45 -9.99
C ILE A 69 2.48 4.52 -9.83
N LEU A 70 2.48 5.56 -10.66
CA LEU A 70 3.48 6.63 -10.54
C LEU A 70 3.31 7.43 -9.26
N SER A 71 2.08 7.84 -8.91
CA SER A 71 1.81 8.60 -7.67
C SER A 71 2.25 7.80 -6.44
N LYS A 72 1.91 6.51 -6.41
CA LYS A 72 2.35 5.56 -5.40
C LYS A 72 3.87 5.46 -5.29
N THR A 73 4.55 5.33 -6.43
CA THR A 73 6.02 5.26 -6.49
C THR A 73 6.64 6.56 -6.00
N LEU A 74 6.08 7.71 -6.36
CA LEU A 74 6.50 9.03 -5.88
C LEU A 74 6.31 9.16 -4.36
N MET A 75 5.27 8.57 -3.80
CA MET A 75 5.01 8.60 -2.36
C MET A 75 6.11 7.93 -1.53
N PHE A 76 6.82 6.94 -2.11
CA PHE A 76 8.00 6.35 -1.47
C PHE A 76 9.16 7.34 -1.30
N PHE A 77 9.23 8.43 -2.07
CA PHE A 77 10.27 9.44 -1.85
C PHE A 77 10.15 10.14 -0.50
N VAL A 78 8.96 10.18 0.10
CA VAL A 78 8.71 10.83 1.40
C VAL A 78 9.57 10.21 2.51
N PRO A 79 9.50 8.90 2.81
CA PRO A 79 10.37 8.28 3.80
C PRO A 79 11.87 8.44 3.49
N PHE A 80 12.28 8.44 2.22
CA PHE A 80 13.69 8.65 1.85
C PHE A 80 14.17 10.06 2.19
N ILE A 81 13.39 11.10 1.89
CA ILE A 81 13.74 12.48 2.22
C ILE A 81 13.85 12.63 3.74
N LEU A 82 12.89 12.07 4.48
CA LEU A 82 12.91 12.06 5.95
C LEU A 82 14.13 11.33 6.50
N ALA A 83 14.54 10.21 5.90
CA ALA A 83 15.71 9.46 6.32
C ALA A 83 17.02 10.23 6.08
N ILE A 84 17.10 11.02 5.01
CA ILE A 84 18.23 11.95 4.77
C ILE A 84 18.25 13.03 5.85
N MET A 85 17.10 13.63 6.19
CA MET A 85 17.03 14.64 7.25
C MET A 85 17.37 14.07 8.63
N ALA A 86 16.96 12.84 8.92
CA ALA A 86 17.22 12.15 10.17
C ALA A 86 18.71 11.89 10.43
N LYS A 87 19.56 11.91 9.38
CA LYS A 87 21.01 11.89 9.56
C LYS A 87 21.55 13.13 10.26
N GLN A 88 20.91 14.28 10.08
CA GLN A 88 21.32 15.53 10.74
C GLN A 88 20.75 15.61 12.17
N ILE A 89 19.52 15.13 12.38
CA ILE A 89 18.82 15.17 13.67
C ILE A 89 18.20 13.81 13.96
N SER A 90 18.76 13.09 14.94
CA SER A 90 18.39 11.71 15.25
C SER A 90 16.93 11.51 15.67
N VAL A 91 16.29 12.53 16.24
CA VAL A 91 14.86 12.49 16.63
C VAL A 91 13.95 12.25 15.42
N PHE A 92 14.36 12.66 14.22
CA PHE A 92 13.56 12.44 13.02
C PHE A 92 13.51 10.99 12.53
N TYR A 93 14.30 10.07 13.09
CA TYR A 93 14.15 8.64 12.79
C TYR A 93 12.76 8.10 13.17
N TYR A 94 12.16 8.60 14.24
CA TYR A 94 10.75 8.28 14.56
C TYR A 94 9.80 8.71 13.44
N LEU A 95 10.06 9.84 12.79
CA LEU A 95 9.24 10.32 11.68
C LEU A 95 9.40 9.42 10.44
N VAL A 96 10.59 8.86 10.24
CA VAL A 96 10.85 7.87 9.18
C VAL A 96 10.00 6.62 9.43
N ASP A 97 10.05 6.04 10.62
CA ASP A 97 9.27 4.85 10.99
C ASP A 97 7.76 5.10 10.85
N TYR A 98 7.28 6.26 11.31
CA TYR A 98 5.88 6.66 11.13
C TYR A 98 5.50 6.83 9.67
N SER A 99 6.38 7.37 8.83
CA SER A 99 6.09 7.53 7.40
C SER A 99 5.95 6.19 6.68
N PHE A 100 6.80 5.20 6.99
CA PHE A 100 6.67 3.83 6.46
C PHE A 100 5.40 3.14 6.96
N SER A 101 5.09 3.31 8.24
CA SER A 101 3.86 2.77 8.84
C SER A 101 2.61 3.38 8.21
N PHE A 102 2.60 4.70 8.01
CA PHE A 102 1.50 5.42 7.38
C PHE A 102 1.31 5.02 5.92
N LEU A 103 2.40 4.89 5.17
CA LEU A 103 2.37 4.37 3.79
C LEU A 103 1.80 2.95 3.74
N THR A 104 2.18 2.09 4.68
CA THR A 104 1.69 0.70 4.75
C THR A 104 0.19 0.67 5.01
N ILE A 105 -0.28 1.47 5.95
CA ILE A 105 -1.73 1.60 6.25
C ILE A 105 -2.48 2.16 5.04
N GLY A 106 -1.94 3.18 4.38
CA GLY A 106 -2.51 3.77 3.16
C GLY A 106 -2.65 2.75 2.04
N GLU A 107 -1.61 1.92 1.83
CA GLU A 107 -1.64 0.86 0.81
C GLU A 107 -2.61 -0.26 1.16
N PHE A 108 -2.75 -0.60 2.44
CA PHE A 108 -3.76 -1.55 2.89
C PHE A 108 -5.18 -1.05 2.65
N LEU A 109 -5.44 0.24 2.91
CA LEU A 109 -6.73 0.87 2.60
C LEU A 109 -7.01 0.88 1.10
N ALA A 110 -6.02 1.25 0.28
CA ALA A 110 -6.14 1.22 -1.18
C ALA A 110 -6.48 -0.19 -1.69
N PHE A 111 -5.85 -1.22 -1.14
CA PHE A 111 -6.19 -2.61 -1.43
C PHE A 111 -7.67 -2.92 -1.12
N LEU A 112 -8.15 -2.57 0.08
CA LEU A 112 -9.54 -2.80 0.49
C LEU A 112 -10.54 -2.08 -0.41
N ILE A 113 -10.25 -0.84 -0.80
CA ILE A 113 -11.08 -0.05 -1.72
C ILE A 113 -11.13 -0.74 -3.08
N SER A 114 -10.00 -1.19 -3.61
CA SER A 114 -9.94 -1.90 -4.88
C SER A 114 -10.76 -3.18 -4.86
N VAL A 115 -10.65 -3.97 -3.79
CA VAL A 115 -11.46 -5.18 -3.59
C VAL A 115 -12.95 -4.86 -3.51
N GLN A 116 -13.34 -3.83 -2.75
CA GLN A 116 -14.74 -3.46 -2.59
C GLN A 116 -15.33 -2.92 -3.89
N SER A 117 -14.56 -2.15 -4.65
CA SER A 117 -14.94 -1.61 -5.95
C SER A 117 -15.17 -2.73 -6.97
N ILE A 118 -14.32 -3.76 -6.99
CA ILE A 118 -14.53 -4.97 -7.81
C ILE A 118 -15.84 -5.67 -7.40
N ARG A 119 -16.07 -5.84 -6.10
CA ARG A 119 -17.26 -6.54 -5.59
C ARG A 119 -18.57 -5.80 -5.91
N LYS A 120 -18.58 -4.47 -5.81
CA LYS A 120 -19.78 -3.66 -6.15
C LYS A 120 -19.90 -3.37 -7.64
N LYS A 121 -18.85 -3.61 -8.44
CA LYS A 121 -18.75 -3.20 -9.86
C LYS A 121 -18.93 -1.68 -10.06
N GLU A 122 -18.61 -0.91 -9.03
CA GLU A 122 -18.71 0.55 -9.02
C GLU A 122 -17.36 1.14 -8.65
N ASP A 123 -17.04 2.30 -9.20
CA ASP A 123 -15.81 2.99 -8.86
C ASP A 123 -15.96 3.72 -7.52
N ILE A 124 -15.53 3.05 -6.46
CA ILE A 124 -15.54 3.61 -5.11
C ILE A 124 -14.29 4.46 -4.95
N LYS A 125 -14.46 5.76 -4.66
CA LYS A 125 -13.39 6.68 -4.27
C LYS A 125 -13.11 6.55 -2.77
N GLU A 126 -11.95 7.01 -2.32
CA GLU A 126 -11.52 6.88 -0.91
C GLU A 126 -12.51 7.49 0.08
N MET A 127 -13.00 8.72 -0.15
CA MET A 127 -14.03 9.34 0.69
C MET A 127 -15.31 8.50 0.78
N ASP A 128 -15.73 7.89 -0.32
CA ASP A 128 -16.95 7.08 -0.36
C ASP A 128 -16.78 5.76 0.41
N PHE A 129 -15.57 5.19 0.41
CA PHE A 129 -15.25 4.02 1.22
C PHE A 129 -15.35 4.33 2.73
N TYR A 130 -14.83 5.48 3.17
CA TYR A 130 -14.99 5.92 4.56
C TYR A 130 -16.46 6.07 4.95
N ASN A 131 -17.27 6.70 4.10
CA ASN A 131 -18.70 6.85 4.33
C ASN A 131 -19.43 5.49 4.41
N LEU A 132 -19.13 4.57 3.48
CA LEU A 132 -19.67 3.20 3.49
C LEU A 132 -19.25 2.41 4.73
N PHE A 133 -18.03 2.60 5.21
CA PHE A 133 -17.54 1.94 6.41
C PHE A 133 -18.23 2.49 7.66
N ILE A 134 -18.37 3.81 7.77
CA ILE A 134 -19.11 4.47 8.84
C ILE A 134 -20.57 4.01 8.85
N GLU A 135 -21.22 3.92 7.69
CA GLU A 135 -22.61 3.46 7.58
C GLU A 135 -22.76 1.99 8.03
N LYS A 136 -21.81 1.12 7.67
CA LYS A 136 -21.77 -0.26 8.19
C LYS A 136 -21.57 -0.31 9.70
N PHE A 137 -20.66 0.50 10.23
CA PHE A 137 -20.45 0.60 11.68
C PHE A 137 -21.69 1.13 12.37
N LYS A 138 -22.36 2.14 11.82
CA LYS A 138 -23.62 2.68 12.32
C LYS A 138 -24.72 1.63 12.32
N ASN A 139 -24.83 0.81 11.27
CA ASN A 139 -25.82 -0.26 11.20
C ASN A 139 -25.54 -1.37 12.21
N ILE A 140 -24.26 -1.74 12.42
CA ILE A 140 -23.87 -2.70 13.45
C ILE A 140 -24.14 -2.12 14.85
N ALA A 141 -23.74 -0.87 15.09
CA ALA A 141 -23.97 -0.17 16.34
C ALA A 141 -25.46 -0.05 16.64
N ASN A 142 -26.29 0.33 15.67
CA ASN A 142 -27.75 0.40 15.82
C ASN A 142 -28.37 -0.97 16.12
N LYS A 143 -27.87 -2.04 15.47
CA LYS A 143 -28.32 -3.41 15.70
C LYS A 143 -27.95 -3.93 17.09
N TYR A 144 -26.78 -3.57 17.61
CA TYR A 144 -26.32 -3.97 18.95
C TYR A 144 -26.89 -3.10 20.07
N LEU A 145 -27.03 -1.79 19.83
CA LEU A 145 -27.58 -0.82 20.78
C LEU A 145 -29.12 -0.83 20.80
N LYS A 146 -29.80 -1.62 19.95
CA LYS A 146 -31.26 -1.63 19.81
C LYS A 146 -31.85 -0.22 19.77
N LEU A 147 -31.22 0.68 19.00
CA LEU A 147 -31.74 2.04 18.81
C LEU A 147 -32.95 2.08 17.86
N GLU A 148 -33.45 0.93 17.40
CA GLU A 148 -34.85 0.75 17.00
C GLU A 148 -35.72 0.68 18.27
N GLY A 149 -35.77 1.79 18.98
CA GLY A 149 -36.91 2.13 19.83
C GLY A 149 -38.08 2.48 18.93
N ASP A 150 -38.96 1.51 18.75
CA ASP A 150 -40.42 1.68 18.71
C ASP A 150 -40.96 2.96 18.05
N LYS A 151 -40.99 3.00 16.71
CA LYS A 151 -41.87 3.92 15.96
C LYS A 151 -43.15 3.23 15.49
N ASN A 152 -43.72 2.37 16.34
CA ASN A 152 -45.08 1.86 16.22
C ASN A 152 -45.86 2.07 17.53
N GLU A 153 -45.86 3.29 18.05
CA GLU A 153 -46.93 3.71 18.96
C GLU A 153 -47.64 4.96 18.41
N LYS A 154 -48.81 4.69 17.84
CA LYS A 154 -50.04 5.50 17.69
C LYS A 154 -49.99 6.81 16.91
#